data_AF-A0A4T0FK98-F1
#
_entry.id   AF-A0A4T0FK98-F1
#
_cell.length_a   1.000
_cell.length_b   1.000
_cell.length_c   1.000
_cell.angle_alpha   90.00
_cell.angle_beta   90.00
_cell.angle_gamma   90.00
#
_symmetry.space_group_name_H-M   'P 1'
#
loop_
_entity.id
_entity.type
_entity.pdbx_description
1 polymer ?
#
loop_
_entity_poly.entity_id
_entity_poly.type
_entity_poly.pdbx_seq_one_letter_code
_entity_poly.pdbx_strand_id
1 'polypeptide(L)'
;MGTRLDKFNFILNSPVVDIEKLQKLSWSGVPSSLRCAVWPLLLGYLPTNSSRRATTLSKKRAEYATASLNAFDRPLDSKLWHQIVIDVPRTNPGNPLWQNDTAQRSLERILYIWSIRHPASGYVQGINDLATPFYQVYLSNYIQGDAHSCDPSLLSATHLQEIEADTFWSLSKLLDGIQDNYIIAQPGIMRQVKRLNELTRKVDPELSLHLSDQGVDFIQFSFRWINCLLMREVQMSNVIRMWDTYLSEGTDSFSCFHTYVCLAFLNKWSKQLKLLDFQDIIMFLQAPPTQSWSDSDVELLLSEAYLLKTVWDNAQSHIS
;
A
#
# COMPACT_ATOMS: atom_id res chain seq x y z
N MET A 1 21.37 15.13 21.70
CA MET A 1 20.22 14.30 21.26
C MET A 1 20.67 13.52 20.03
N GLY A 2 20.50 12.20 20.02
CA GLY A 2 20.85 11.39 18.83
C GLY A 2 19.98 11.75 17.62
N THR A 3 20.53 11.55 16.42
CA THR A 3 19.83 11.74 15.15
C THR A 3 18.60 10.82 15.07
N ARG A 4 17.66 11.07 14.15
CA ARG A 4 16.49 10.20 13.94
C ARG A 4 16.93 8.75 13.67
N LEU A 5 18.00 8.57 12.90
CA LEU A 5 18.58 7.27 12.59
C LEU A 5 19.06 6.54 13.85
N ASP A 6 19.73 7.25 14.78
CA ASP A 6 20.21 6.67 16.04
C ASP A 6 19.06 6.14 16.89
N LYS A 7 17.92 6.84 16.90
CA LYS A 7 16.72 6.39 17.63
C LYS A 7 16.16 5.08 17.07
N PHE A 8 16.10 4.94 15.75
CA PHE A 8 15.69 3.68 15.12
C PHE A 8 16.67 2.56 15.43
N ASN A 9 17.98 2.79 15.23
CA ASN A 9 19.01 1.78 15.49
C ASN A 9 18.99 1.31 16.94
N PHE A 10 18.78 2.24 17.90
CA PHE A 10 18.63 1.90 19.31
C PHE A 10 17.47 0.92 19.54
N ILE A 11 16.31 1.16 18.91
CA ILE A 11 15.14 0.28 19.03
C ILE A 11 15.38 -1.07 18.34
N LEU A 12 15.93 -1.06 17.11
CA LEU A 12 16.12 -2.25 16.26
C LEU A 12 17.20 -3.21 16.78
N ASN A 13 18.17 -2.70 17.55
CA ASN A 13 19.24 -3.48 18.17
C ASN A 13 18.86 -4.05 19.54
N SER A 14 17.68 -3.74 20.06
CA SER A 14 17.17 -4.38 21.28
C SER A 14 16.99 -5.89 21.07
N PRO A 15 17.29 -6.75 22.08
CA PRO A 15 17.01 -8.19 22.01
C PRO A 15 15.56 -8.51 21.67
N VAL A 16 14.65 -7.69 22.19
CA VAL A 16 13.23 -7.68 21.84
C VAL A 16 12.86 -6.26 21.44
N VAL A 17 12.47 -6.08 20.19
CA VAL A 17 12.03 -4.79 19.66
C VAL A 17 10.71 -4.39 20.33
N ASP A 18 10.70 -3.21 20.95
CA ASP A 18 9.50 -2.57 21.47
C ASP A 18 8.67 -2.04 20.29
N ILE A 19 7.61 -2.78 19.94
CA ILE A 19 6.82 -2.50 18.75
C ILE A 19 6.06 -1.17 18.87
N GLU A 20 5.60 -0.80 20.07
CA GLU A 20 4.89 0.46 20.27
C GLU A 20 5.82 1.66 20.09
N LYS A 21 7.05 1.58 20.60
CA LYS A 21 8.06 2.62 20.34
C LYS A 21 8.42 2.69 18.86
N LEU A 22 8.53 1.54 18.19
CA LEU A 22 8.82 1.50 16.77
C LEU A 22 7.69 2.13 15.95
N GLN A 23 6.43 1.81 16.24
CA GLN A 23 5.24 2.38 15.62
C GLN A 23 5.19 3.90 15.82
N LYS A 24 5.33 4.39 17.06
CA LYS A 24 5.35 5.83 17.38
C LYS A 24 6.43 6.58 16.61
N LEU A 25 7.63 6.00 16.52
CA LEU A 25 8.73 6.61 15.77
C LEU A 25 8.50 6.56 14.25
N SER A 26 7.96 5.45 13.74
CA SER A 26 7.73 5.21 12.31
C SER A 26 6.55 6.01 11.74
N TRP A 27 5.61 6.45 12.59
CA TRP A 27 4.43 7.23 12.16
C TRP A 27 4.80 8.50 11.39
N SER A 28 5.87 9.19 11.79
CA SER A 28 6.39 10.40 11.10
C SER A 28 7.35 10.09 9.94
N GLY A 29 7.42 8.83 9.49
CA GLY A 29 8.25 8.38 8.38
C GLY A 29 9.46 7.55 8.82
N VAL A 30 9.84 6.56 8.02
CA VAL A 30 10.99 5.70 8.28
C VAL A 30 12.14 6.13 7.36
N PRO A 31 13.38 6.28 7.87
CA PRO A 31 14.54 6.50 7.01
C PRO A 31 14.62 5.43 5.91
N SER A 32 14.87 5.84 4.67
CA SER A 32 14.83 4.94 3.50
C SER A 32 15.68 3.68 3.68
N SER A 33 16.89 3.84 4.23
CA SER A 33 17.83 2.75 4.51
C SER A 33 17.35 1.74 5.56
N LEU A 34 16.34 2.07 6.36
CA LEU A 34 15.83 1.22 7.43
C LEU A 34 14.48 0.56 7.10
N ARG A 35 13.80 0.93 6.01
CA ARG A 35 12.47 0.37 5.68
C ARG A 35 12.50 -1.15 5.55
N CYS A 36 13.55 -1.71 4.95
CA CYS A 36 13.72 -3.16 4.85
C CYS A 36 13.78 -3.89 6.20
N ALA A 37 14.26 -3.22 7.25
CA ALA A 37 14.30 -3.77 8.60
C ALA A 37 13.01 -3.49 9.39
N VAL A 38 12.39 -2.32 9.16
CA VAL A 38 11.25 -1.81 9.94
C VAL A 38 9.92 -2.37 9.43
N TRP A 39 9.66 -2.32 8.13
CA TRP A 39 8.37 -2.73 7.56
C TRP A 39 8.02 -4.19 7.89
N PRO A 40 8.93 -5.18 7.77
CA PRO A 40 8.62 -6.55 8.18
C PRO A 40 8.21 -6.70 9.65
N LEU A 41 8.76 -5.86 10.55
CA LEU A 41 8.40 -5.88 11.97
C LEU A 41 7.01 -5.28 12.19
N LEU A 42 6.73 -4.14 11.55
CA LEU A 42 5.42 -3.46 11.65
C LEU A 42 4.28 -4.32 11.07
N LEU A 43 4.54 -5.06 9.99
CA LEU A 43 3.59 -6.01 9.39
C LEU A 43 3.38 -7.29 10.22
N GLY A 44 4.23 -7.55 11.22
CA GLY A 44 4.28 -8.85 11.88
C GLY A 44 4.71 -9.99 10.94
N TYR A 45 5.41 -9.67 9.85
CA TYR A 45 6.09 -10.67 9.00
C TYR A 45 7.29 -11.27 9.74
N LEU A 46 8.10 -10.42 10.37
CA LEU A 46 9.23 -10.84 11.21
C LEU A 46 8.92 -10.65 12.70
N PRO A 47 9.40 -11.56 13.57
CA PRO A 47 9.19 -11.45 15.01
C PRO A 47 10.02 -10.32 15.61
N THR A 48 9.54 -9.73 16.70
CA THR A 48 10.25 -8.69 17.46
C THR A 48 11.49 -9.21 18.19
N ASN A 49 11.57 -10.52 18.46
CA ASN A 49 12.73 -11.14 19.09
C ASN A 49 13.86 -11.32 18.07
N SER A 50 14.98 -10.62 18.29
CA SER A 50 16.10 -10.55 17.36
C SER A 50 16.74 -11.92 17.07
N SER A 51 16.83 -12.80 18.08
CA SER A 51 17.41 -14.14 17.96
C SER A 51 16.63 -15.06 17.02
N ARG A 52 15.34 -14.79 16.80
CA ARG A 52 14.45 -15.58 15.93
C ARG A 52 14.32 -15.02 14.52
N ARG A 53 14.76 -13.78 14.26
CA ARG A 53 14.53 -13.10 12.98
C ARG A 53 15.19 -13.80 11.81
N ALA A 54 16.49 -14.10 11.92
CA ALA A 54 17.24 -14.74 10.84
C ALA A 54 16.66 -16.12 10.46
N THR A 55 16.37 -16.96 11.47
CA THR A 55 15.75 -18.28 11.25
C THR A 55 14.36 -18.17 10.63
N THR A 56 13.54 -17.21 11.09
CA THR A 56 12.19 -17.01 10.54
C THR A 56 12.25 -16.54 9.09
N LEU A 57 13.13 -15.57 8.79
CA LEU A 57 13.34 -15.04 7.45
C LEU A 57 13.80 -16.13 6.48
N SER A 58 14.83 -16.90 6.86
CA SER A 58 15.36 -18.00 6.07
C SER A 58 14.28 -19.06 5.79
N LYS A 59 13.51 -19.46 6.81
CA LYS A 59 12.39 -20.39 6.67
C LYS A 59 11.32 -19.85 5.71
N LYS A 60 10.92 -18.59 5.86
CA LYS A 60 9.89 -17.95 5.03
C LYS A 60 10.30 -17.81 3.57
N ARG A 61 11.57 -17.47 3.31
CA ARG A 61 12.15 -17.44 1.97
C ARG A 61 12.16 -18.84 1.33
N ALA A 62 12.55 -19.88 2.09
CA ALA A 62 12.51 -21.26 1.61
C ALA A 62 11.07 -21.76 1.35
N GLU A 63 10.10 -21.39 2.19
CA GLU A 63 8.68 -21.68 1.98
C GLU A 63 8.17 -21.09 0.65
N TYR A 64 8.49 -19.82 0.38
CA TYR A 64 8.12 -19.17 -0.90
C TYR A 64 8.82 -19.83 -2.09
N ALA A 65 10.12 -20.09 -2.02
CA ALA A 65 10.86 -20.74 -3.10
C ALA A 65 10.25 -22.12 -3.46
N THR A 66 9.92 -22.92 -2.44
CA THR A 66 9.24 -24.20 -2.61
C THR A 66 7.85 -24.04 -3.23
N ALA A 67 7.07 -23.05 -2.77
CA ALA A 67 5.75 -22.77 -3.33
C ALA A 67 5.84 -22.32 -4.79
N SER A 68 6.82 -21.50 -5.14
CA SER A 68 7.06 -21.04 -6.52
C SER A 68 7.40 -22.21 -7.43
N LEU A 69 8.36 -23.07 -7.04
CA LEU A 69 8.70 -24.27 -7.80
C LEU A 69 7.47 -25.16 -8.03
N ASN A 70 6.71 -25.45 -6.98
CA ASN A 70 5.52 -26.30 -7.07
C ASN A 70 4.40 -25.69 -7.93
N ALA A 71 4.25 -24.36 -7.91
CA ALA A 71 3.22 -23.66 -8.67
C ALA A 71 3.51 -23.67 -10.17
N PHE A 72 4.78 -23.57 -10.56
CA PHE A 72 5.22 -23.48 -11.96
C PHE A 72 5.68 -24.82 -12.57
N ASP A 73 5.79 -25.89 -11.78
CA ASP A 73 5.99 -27.28 -12.24
C ASP A 73 4.69 -27.95 -12.73
N ARG A 74 3.54 -27.28 -12.54
CA ARG A 74 2.22 -27.76 -12.94
C ARG A 74 1.60 -26.84 -14.00
N PRO A 75 0.64 -27.32 -14.80
CA PRO A 75 -0.13 -26.46 -15.69
C PRO A 75 -0.78 -25.32 -14.90
N LEU A 76 -0.56 -24.08 -15.37
CA LEU A 76 -1.11 -22.90 -14.72
C LEU A 76 -2.62 -22.80 -14.96
N ASP A 77 -3.33 -22.18 -14.01
CA ASP A 77 -4.72 -21.77 -14.26
C ASP A 77 -4.73 -20.73 -15.39
N SER A 78 -5.23 -21.15 -16.55
CA SER A 78 -5.20 -20.35 -17.78
C SER A 78 -5.88 -18.99 -17.64
N LYS A 79 -7.00 -18.90 -16.90
CA LYS A 79 -7.77 -17.66 -16.76
C LYS A 79 -7.04 -16.70 -15.83
N LEU A 80 -6.58 -17.20 -14.69
CA LEU A 80 -5.86 -16.41 -13.70
C LEU A 80 -4.53 -15.91 -14.26
N TRP A 81 -3.75 -16.81 -14.88
CA TRP A 81 -2.47 -16.46 -15.48
C TRP A 81 -2.62 -15.44 -16.61
N HIS A 82 -3.60 -15.63 -17.50
CA HIS A 82 -3.85 -14.70 -18.59
C HIS A 82 -4.15 -13.28 -18.09
N GLN A 83 -4.96 -13.15 -17.03
CA GLN A 83 -5.29 -11.85 -16.46
C GLN A 83 -4.05 -11.15 -15.87
N ILE A 84 -3.22 -11.89 -15.14
CA ILE A 84 -1.96 -11.38 -14.58
C ILE A 84 -1.02 -10.90 -15.69
N VAL A 85 -0.83 -11.69 -16.75
CA VAL A 85 0.06 -11.36 -17.87
C VAL A 85 -0.43 -10.12 -18.64
N ILE A 86 -1.72 -9.83 -18.65
CA ILE A 86 -2.26 -8.60 -19.25
C ILE A 86 -2.03 -7.38 -18.34
N ASP A 87 -2.14 -7.54 -17.02
CA ASP A 87 -2.08 -6.43 -16.07
C ASP A 87 -0.66 -6.02 -15.69
N VAL A 88 0.26 -6.99 -15.55
CA VAL A 88 1.63 -6.72 -15.09
C VAL A 88 2.37 -5.71 -16.00
N PRO A 89 2.37 -5.85 -17.34
CA PRO A 89 3.03 -4.87 -18.22
C PRO A 89 2.44 -3.46 -18.13
N ARG A 90 1.19 -3.34 -17.69
CA ARG A 90 0.46 -2.07 -17.53
C ARG A 90 0.56 -1.49 -16.11
N THR A 91 1.27 -2.18 -15.20
CA THR A 91 1.49 -1.73 -13.82
C THR A 91 2.50 -0.59 -13.82
N ASN A 92 2.15 0.56 -13.24
CA ASN A 92 3.03 1.75 -13.16
C ASN A 92 3.75 2.07 -14.49
N PRO A 93 3.03 2.33 -15.60
CA PRO A 93 3.60 2.34 -16.95
C PRO A 93 4.67 3.41 -17.20
N GLY A 94 4.69 4.48 -16.39
CA GLY A 94 5.71 5.53 -16.46
C GLY A 94 7.01 5.25 -15.70
N ASN A 95 7.10 4.11 -14.99
CA ASN A 95 8.24 3.76 -14.15
C ASN A 95 9.11 2.70 -14.85
N PRO A 96 10.40 2.99 -15.16
CA PRO A 96 11.30 2.08 -15.85
C PRO A 96 11.47 0.71 -15.19
N LEU A 97 11.44 0.65 -13.85
CA LEU A 97 11.52 -0.61 -13.12
C LEU A 97 10.42 -1.58 -13.55
N TRP A 98 9.20 -1.07 -13.77
CA TRP A 98 8.04 -1.90 -14.13
C TRP A 98 7.93 -2.16 -15.64
N GLN A 99 8.81 -1.57 -16.45
CA GLN A 99 9.00 -1.92 -17.86
C GLN A 99 10.14 -2.94 -18.06
N ASN A 100 10.81 -3.35 -16.99
CA ASN A 100 11.87 -4.37 -17.02
C ASN A 100 11.26 -5.79 -16.93
N ASP A 101 11.66 -6.67 -17.85
CA ASP A 101 11.17 -8.05 -17.89
C ASP A 101 11.43 -8.82 -16.59
N THR A 102 12.60 -8.65 -15.96
CA THR A 102 12.94 -9.36 -14.72
C THR A 102 11.98 -8.97 -13.60
N ALA A 103 11.72 -7.67 -13.43
CA ALA A 103 10.76 -7.17 -12.43
C ALA A 103 9.33 -7.66 -12.72
N GLN A 104 8.90 -7.61 -13.98
CA GLN A 104 7.58 -8.09 -14.39
C GLN A 104 7.43 -9.59 -14.11
N ARG A 105 8.42 -10.41 -14.48
CA ARG A 105 8.39 -11.86 -14.20
C ARG A 105 8.34 -12.14 -12.70
N SER A 106 9.07 -11.39 -11.87
CA SER A 106 8.96 -11.48 -10.41
C SER A 106 7.56 -11.16 -9.92
N LEU A 107 6.97 -10.06 -10.40
CA LEU A 107 5.63 -9.63 -10.02
C LEU A 107 4.56 -10.66 -10.42
N GLU A 108 4.64 -11.23 -11.63
CA GLU A 108 3.74 -12.30 -12.08
C GLU A 108 3.78 -13.52 -11.16
N ARG A 109 4.98 -13.96 -10.74
CA ARG A 109 5.13 -15.09 -9.81
C ARG A 109 4.48 -14.78 -8.46
N ILE A 110 4.79 -13.62 -7.89
CA ILE A 110 4.23 -13.18 -6.60
C ILE A 110 2.69 -13.19 -6.67
N LEU A 111 2.12 -12.56 -7.69
CA LEU A 111 0.68 -12.43 -7.85
C LEU A 111 0.01 -13.78 -8.13
N TYR A 112 0.62 -14.63 -8.96
CA TYR A 112 0.08 -15.95 -9.27
C TYR A 112 0.03 -16.82 -8.02
N ILE A 113 1.16 -16.92 -7.30
CA ILE A 113 1.26 -17.72 -6.07
C ILE A 113 0.29 -17.20 -5.01
N TRP A 114 0.15 -15.88 -4.86
CA TRP A 114 -0.82 -15.32 -3.92
C TRP A 114 -2.25 -15.70 -4.32
N SER A 115 -2.60 -15.54 -5.60
CA SER A 115 -3.96 -15.74 -6.09
C SER A 115 -4.42 -17.19 -5.97
N ILE A 116 -3.58 -18.18 -6.28
CA ILE A 116 -3.95 -19.60 -6.14
C ILE A 116 -4.08 -20.03 -4.67
N ARG A 117 -3.44 -19.31 -3.73
CA ARG A 117 -3.55 -19.57 -2.29
C ARG A 117 -4.78 -18.93 -1.66
N HIS A 118 -5.45 -18.02 -2.37
CA HIS A 118 -6.61 -17.29 -1.90
C HIS A 118 -7.78 -17.46 -2.89
N PRO A 119 -8.36 -18.66 -3.03
CA PRO A 119 -9.37 -18.97 -4.05
C PRO A 119 -10.66 -18.16 -3.92
N ALA A 120 -10.98 -17.62 -2.74
CA ALA A 120 -12.11 -16.71 -2.54
C ALA A 120 -11.93 -15.36 -3.26
N SER A 121 -10.68 -14.97 -3.52
CA SER A 121 -10.30 -13.76 -4.24
C SER A 121 -9.84 -14.06 -5.66
N GLY A 122 -8.98 -15.07 -5.83
CA GLY A 122 -8.20 -15.24 -7.05
C GLY A 122 -7.31 -14.02 -7.30
N TYR A 123 -7.10 -13.68 -8.57
CA TYR A 123 -6.44 -12.43 -8.95
C TYR A 123 -7.50 -11.34 -9.18
N VAL A 124 -7.32 -10.18 -8.53
CA VAL A 124 -8.15 -8.99 -8.71
C VAL A 124 -7.26 -7.82 -9.11
N GLN A 125 -7.64 -7.14 -10.19
CA GLN A 125 -6.92 -5.96 -10.66
C GLN A 125 -6.84 -4.90 -9.55
N GLY A 126 -5.64 -4.37 -9.30
CA GLY A 126 -5.31 -3.51 -8.16
C GLY A 126 -4.31 -4.17 -7.22
N ILE A 127 -4.37 -5.49 -7.03
CA ILE A 127 -3.39 -6.23 -6.20
C ILE A 127 -1.98 -6.13 -6.80
N ASN A 128 -1.89 -6.09 -8.14
CA ASN A 128 -0.65 -5.83 -8.86
C ASN A 128 0.03 -4.53 -8.41
N ASP A 129 -0.74 -3.47 -8.18
CA ASP A 129 -0.21 -2.18 -7.71
C ASP A 129 0.33 -2.34 -6.29
N LEU A 130 -0.42 -3.01 -5.40
CA LEU A 130 -0.06 -3.16 -3.97
C LEU A 130 1.25 -3.92 -3.72
N ALA A 131 1.68 -4.77 -4.64
CA ALA A 131 2.95 -5.48 -4.52
C ALA A 131 4.17 -4.55 -4.76
N THR A 132 3.98 -3.49 -5.55
CA THR A 132 5.08 -2.67 -6.06
C THR A 132 5.86 -1.86 -5.00
N PRO A 133 5.25 -1.30 -3.93
CA PRO A 133 6.01 -0.55 -2.94
C PRO A 133 6.89 -1.48 -2.11
N PHE A 134 6.40 -2.69 -1.78
CA PHE A 134 7.19 -3.71 -1.10
C PHE A 134 8.37 -4.14 -1.95
N TYR A 135 8.15 -4.47 -3.23
CA TYR A 135 9.22 -4.87 -4.12
C TYR A 135 10.30 -3.78 -4.22
N GLN A 136 9.91 -2.52 -4.42
CA GLN A 136 10.84 -1.41 -4.54
C GLN A 136 11.62 -1.15 -3.24
N VAL A 137 10.98 -1.30 -2.07
CA VAL A 137 11.66 -1.21 -0.77
C VAL A 137 12.67 -2.34 -0.62
N TYR A 138 12.30 -3.60 -0.87
CA TYR A 138 13.24 -4.72 -0.72
C TYR A 138 14.37 -4.69 -1.75
N LEU A 139 14.08 -4.26 -2.97
CA LEU A 139 15.08 -4.05 -4.02
C LEU A 139 16.14 -3.05 -3.56
N SER A 140 15.76 -1.97 -2.86
CA SER A 140 16.69 -0.93 -2.42
C SER A 140 17.79 -1.44 -1.47
N ASN A 141 17.61 -2.63 -0.86
CA ASN A 141 18.62 -3.24 0.01
C ASN A 141 19.77 -3.91 -0.76
N TYR A 142 19.60 -4.17 -2.06
CA TYR A 142 20.55 -4.92 -2.89
C TYR A 142 21.24 -4.07 -3.96
N ILE A 143 20.93 -2.77 -4.01
CA ILE A 143 21.40 -1.87 -5.07
C ILE A 143 22.05 -0.63 -4.46
N GLN A 144 22.87 0.06 -5.26
CA GLN A 144 23.33 1.41 -4.96
C GLN A 144 22.58 2.39 -5.87
N GLY A 145 21.91 3.39 -5.28
CA GLY A 145 21.17 4.41 -6.02
C GLY A 145 19.66 4.26 -5.96
N ASP A 146 18.96 4.83 -6.94
CA ASP A 146 17.51 4.91 -6.96
C ASP A 146 16.87 3.63 -7.51
N ALA A 147 16.04 2.99 -6.68
CA ALA A 147 15.29 1.79 -7.05
C ALA A 147 14.33 2.01 -8.23
N HIS A 148 13.91 3.24 -8.52
CA HIS A 148 13.06 3.57 -9.66
C HIS A 148 13.72 3.33 -11.02
N SER A 149 15.06 3.42 -11.09
CA SER A 149 15.82 3.34 -12.35
C SER A 149 16.80 2.15 -12.39
N CYS A 150 16.76 1.30 -11.37
CA CYS A 150 17.61 0.12 -11.31
C CYS A 150 17.15 -0.94 -12.30
N ASP A 151 18.09 -1.67 -12.89
CA ASP A 151 17.84 -2.89 -13.66
C ASP A 151 18.02 -4.13 -12.75
N PRO A 152 16.93 -4.80 -12.33
CA PRO A 152 17.03 -5.97 -11.47
C PRO A 152 17.71 -7.17 -12.13
N SER A 153 17.88 -7.18 -13.46
CA SER A 153 18.59 -8.27 -14.17
C SER A 153 20.08 -8.35 -13.78
N LEU A 154 20.62 -7.28 -13.18
CA LEU A 154 21.98 -7.23 -12.67
C LEU A 154 22.14 -7.93 -11.30
N LEU A 155 21.04 -8.27 -10.64
CA LEU A 155 21.06 -8.97 -9.36
C LEU A 155 21.22 -10.48 -9.54
N SER A 156 21.79 -11.14 -8.53
CA SER A 156 21.86 -12.59 -8.50
C SER A 156 20.45 -13.21 -8.42
N ALA A 157 20.28 -14.42 -8.96
CA ALA A 157 19.03 -15.17 -8.84
C ALA A 157 18.60 -15.35 -7.37
N THR A 158 19.56 -15.51 -6.45
CA THR A 158 19.30 -15.58 -5.02
C THR A 158 18.69 -14.28 -4.50
N HIS A 159 19.28 -13.12 -4.81
CA HIS A 159 18.74 -11.84 -4.36
C HIS A 159 17.33 -11.58 -4.91
N LEU A 160 17.08 -11.93 -6.18
CA LEU A 160 15.74 -11.82 -6.77
C LEU A 160 14.71 -12.71 -6.05
N GLN A 161 15.06 -13.96 -5.74
CA GLN A 161 14.19 -14.84 -4.95
C GLN A 161 13.92 -14.33 -3.55
N GLU A 162 14.92 -13.70 -2.90
CA GLU A 162 14.76 -13.09 -1.58
C GLU A 162 13.81 -11.88 -1.62
N ILE A 163 13.98 -11.00 -2.61
CA ILE A 163 13.09 -9.85 -2.85
C ILE A 163 11.66 -10.33 -3.10
N GLU A 164 11.49 -11.34 -3.94
CA GLU A 164 10.17 -11.90 -4.24
C GLU A 164 9.49 -12.49 -3.00
N ALA A 165 10.22 -13.29 -2.22
CA ALA A 165 9.69 -13.91 -1.03
C ALA A 165 9.25 -12.87 0.01
N ASP A 166 10.07 -11.86 0.26
CA ASP A 166 9.76 -10.81 1.22
C ASP A 166 8.61 -9.93 0.74
N THR A 167 8.54 -9.65 -0.57
CA THR A 167 7.40 -8.96 -1.19
C THR A 167 6.12 -9.78 -1.03
N PHE A 168 6.16 -11.07 -1.32
CA PHE A 168 5.01 -11.98 -1.21
C PHE A 168 4.46 -12.05 0.21
N TRP A 169 5.33 -12.22 1.22
CA TRP A 169 4.88 -12.32 2.61
C TRP A 169 4.37 -10.99 3.16
N SER A 170 4.99 -9.88 2.80
CA SER A 170 4.53 -8.55 3.20
C SER A 170 3.22 -8.15 2.53
N LEU A 171 3.06 -8.45 1.23
CA LEU A 171 1.80 -8.30 0.52
C LEU A 171 0.71 -9.15 1.16
N SER A 172 1.01 -10.41 1.50
CA SER A 172 0.05 -11.29 2.17
C SER A 172 -0.41 -10.71 3.50
N LYS A 173 0.52 -10.15 4.30
CA LYS A 173 0.20 -9.50 5.58
C LYS A 173 -0.63 -8.23 5.42
N LEU A 174 -0.40 -7.44 4.38
CA LEU A 174 -1.24 -6.30 4.07
C LEU A 174 -2.65 -6.76 3.69
N LEU A 175 -2.75 -7.73 2.78
CA LEU A 175 -4.03 -8.22 2.28
C LEU A 175 -4.85 -8.95 3.36
N ASP A 176 -4.22 -9.56 4.36
CA ASP A 176 -4.90 -10.12 5.54
C ASP A 176 -5.80 -9.08 6.25
N GLY A 177 -5.42 -7.80 6.25
CA GLY A 177 -6.20 -6.72 6.87
C GLY A 177 -7.34 -6.18 6.00
N ILE A 178 -7.38 -6.55 4.72
CA ILE A 178 -8.34 -6.02 3.73
C ILE A 178 -8.86 -7.10 2.76
N GLN A 179 -8.94 -8.36 3.21
CA GLN A 179 -9.27 -9.51 2.34
C GLN A 179 -10.59 -9.31 1.60
N ASP A 180 -11.58 -8.74 2.27
CA ASP A 180 -12.92 -8.57 1.73
C ASP A 180 -13.04 -7.42 0.72
N ASN A 181 -11.98 -6.63 0.51
CA ASN A 181 -11.86 -5.74 -0.64
C ASN A 181 -11.65 -6.50 -1.96
N TYR A 182 -11.15 -7.75 -1.89
CA TYR A 182 -10.73 -8.52 -3.07
C TYR A 182 -11.47 -9.84 -3.22
N ILE A 183 -12.54 -10.09 -2.47
CA ILE A 183 -13.47 -11.21 -2.72
C ILE A 183 -14.54 -10.80 -3.73
N ILE A 184 -15.35 -11.77 -4.17
CA ILE A 184 -16.46 -11.57 -5.11
C ILE A 184 -17.35 -10.39 -4.67
N ALA A 185 -17.67 -9.51 -5.61
CA ALA A 185 -18.43 -8.26 -5.42
C ALA A 185 -17.76 -7.19 -4.52
N GLN A 186 -16.54 -7.45 -4.03
CA GLN A 186 -15.69 -6.49 -3.30
C GLN A 186 -16.43 -5.71 -2.20
N PRO A 187 -17.13 -6.39 -1.28
CA PRO A 187 -17.97 -5.74 -0.27
C PRO A 187 -17.18 -4.78 0.62
N GLY A 188 -15.90 -5.06 0.90
CA GLY A 188 -15.05 -4.16 1.67
C GLY A 188 -14.85 -2.79 1.01
N ILE A 189 -14.66 -2.77 -0.32
CA ILE A 189 -14.55 -1.54 -1.09
C ILE A 189 -15.87 -0.78 -1.05
N MET A 190 -16.99 -1.47 -1.27
CA MET A 190 -18.32 -0.83 -1.26
C MET A 190 -18.64 -0.21 0.10
N ARG A 191 -18.26 -0.86 1.21
CA ARG A 191 -18.40 -0.28 2.56
C ARG A 191 -17.53 0.96 2.75
N GLN A 192 -16.29 0.95 2.27
CA GLN A 192 -15.39 2.10 2.36
C GLN A 192 -15.84 3.27 1.49
N VAL A 193 -16.31 3.04 0.26
CA VAL A 193 -16.90 4.07 -0.61
C VAL A 193 -18.10 4.73 0.06
N LYS A 194 -19.01 3.91 0.61
CA LYS A 194 -20.17 4.41 1.35
C LYS A 194 -19.74 5.24 2.57
N ARG A 195 -18.78 4.75 3.35
CA ARG A 195 -18.25 5.45 4.52
C ARG A 195 -17.60 6.78 4.13
N LEU A 196 -16.84 6.83 3.05
CA LEU A 196 -16.23 8.07 2.53
C LEU A 196 -17.31 9.11 2.16
N ASN A 197 -18.37 8.69 1.48
CA ASN A 197 -19.51 9.57 1.17
C ASN A 197 -20.18 10.11 2.44
N GLU A 198 -20.48 9.24 3.41
CA GLU A 198 -21.08 9.63 4.70
C GLU A 198 -20.20 10.60 5.50
N LEU A 199 -18.88 10.37 5.52
CA LEU A 199 -17.94 11.27 6.18
C LEU A 199 -17.83 12.61 5.44
N THR A 200 -17.80 12.61 4.11
CA THR A 200 -17.74 13.85 3.33
C THR A 200 -18.96 14.73 3.60
N ARG A 201 -20.16 14.15 3.67
CA ARG A 201 -21.40 14.86 4.06
C ARG A 201 -21.32 15.54 5.43
N LYS A 202 -20.60 14.93 6.38
CA LYS A 202 -20.44 15.47 7.73
C LYS A 202 -19.35 16.53 7.82
N VAL A 203 -18.26 16.35 7.09
CA VAL A 203 -17.06 17.19 7.18
C VAL A 203 -17.11 18.39 6.24
N ASP A 204 -17.59 18.19 5.02
CA ASP A 204 -17.74 19.25 4.01
C ASP A 204 -19.09 19.09 3.29
N PRO A 205 -20.20 19.47 3.96
CA PRO A 205 -21.55 19.32 3.42
C PRO A 205 -21.75 20.08 2.10
N GLU A 206 -21.10 21.22 1.94
CA GLU A 206 -21.14 22.01 0.71
C GLU A 206 -20.50 21.25 -0.47
N LEU A 207 -19.32 20.63 -0.26
CA LEU A 207 -18.69 19.83 -1.31
C LEU A 207 -19.57 18.64 -1.65
N SER A 208 -20.10 17.95 -0.64
CA SER A 208 -20.98 16.80 -0.87
C SER A 208 -22.24 17.18 -1.64
N LEU A 209 -22.83 18.35 -1.36
CA LEU A 209 -23.99 18.84 -2.09
C LEU A 209 -23.62 19.14 -3.53
N HIS A 210 -22.52 19.87 -3.77
CA HIS A 210 -22.06 20.19 -5.11
C HIS A 210 -21.79 18.94 -5.96
N LEU A 211 -21.09 17.94 -5.40
CA LEU A 211 -20.86 16.66 -6.09
C LEU A 211 -22.19 15.99 -6.48
N SER A 212 -23.18 16.01 -5.58
CA SER A 212 -24.50 15.45 -5.85
C SER A 212 -25.26 16.24 -6.92
N ASP A 213 -25.20 17.57 -6.90
CA ASP A 213 -25.86 18.45 -7.87
C ASP A 213 -25.25 18.31 -9.28
N GLN A 214 -23.94 18.04 -9.35
CA GLN A 214 -23.25 17.67 -10.58
C GLN A 214 -23.48 16.21 -11.00
N GLY A 215 -24.23 15.42 -10.23
CA GLY A 215 -24.52 14.02 -10.55
C GLY A 215 -23.32 13.07 -10.38
N VAL A 216 -22.33 13.44 -9.58
CA VAL A 216 -21.15 12.62 -9.29
C VAL A 216 -21.49 11.59 -8.21
N ASP A 217 -21.36 10.31 -8.53
CA ASP A 217 -21.37 9.23 -7.55
C ASP A 217 -19.94 8.99 -7.05
N PHE A 218 -19.79 8.87 -5.73
CA PHE A 218 -18.50 8.61 -5.08
C PHE A 218 -17.79 7.39 -5.66
N ILE A 219 -18.53 6.35 -6.09
CA ILE A 219 -17.91 5.15 -6.66
C ILE A 219 -17.10 5.44 -7.93
N GLN A 220 -17.45 6.49 -8.71
CA GLN A 220 -16.84 6.80 -10.00
C GLN A 220 -15.36 7.21 -9.90
N PHE A 221 -14.94 7.74 -8.76
CA PHE A 221 -13.53 8.08 -8.50
C PHE A 221 -12.94 7.27 -7.33
N SER A 222 -13.69 7.11 -6.23
CA SER A 222 -13.14 6.55 -4.99
C SER A 222 -12.95 5.05 -5.02
N PHE A 223 -13.61 4.32 -5.93
CA PHE A 223 -13.35 2.89 -6.11
C PHE A 223 -11.86 2.64 -6.37
N ARG A 224 -11.25 3.42 -7.28
CA ARG A 224 -9.82 3.29 -7.61
C ARG A 224 -8.92 3.72 -6.46
N TRP A 225 -9.30 4.78 -5.75
CA TRP A 225 -8.57 5.25 -4.58
C TRP A 225 -8.48 4.18 -3.50
N ILE A 226 -9.59 3.49 -3.22
CA ILE A 226 -9.64 2.44 -2.20
C ILE A 226 -8.99 1.14 -2.71
N ASN A 227 -9.32 0.71 -3.93
CA ASN A 227 -8.83 -0.56 -4.50
C ASN A 227 -7.30 -0.59 -4.63
N CYS A 228 -6.70 0.56 -4.96
CA CYS A 228 -5.26 0.71 -5.16
C CYS A 228 -4.60 1.55 -4.04
N LEU A 229 -5.26 1.80 -2.91
CA LEU A 229 -4.72 2.56 -1.78
C LEU A 229 -4.07 3.92 -2.16
N LEU A 230 -4.76 4.70 -2.99
CA LEU A 230 -4.34 5.98 -3.59
C LEU A 230 -3.06 5.92 -4.45
N MET A 231 -2.50 4.74 -4.71
CA MET A 231 -1.23 4.60 -5.42
C MET A 231 -1.24 5.12 -6.85
N ARG A 232 -2.41 5.26 -7.46
CA ARG A 232 -2.57 5.82 -8.81
C ARG A 232 -2.67 7.33 -8.81
N GLU A 233 -2.82 7.95 -7.65
CA GLU A 233 -3.11 9.37 -7.47
C GLU A 233 -1.92 10.14 -6.90
N VAL A 234 -0.89 9.46 -6.43
CA VAL A 234 0.33 10.03 -5.86
C VAL A 234 1.57 9.27 -6.35
N GLN A 235 2.73 9.93 -6.34
CA GLN A 235 4.00 9.31 -6.75
C GLN A 235 4.44 8.18 -5.80
N MET A 236 5.19 7.21 -6.32
CA MET A 236 5.64 6.04 -5.56
C MET A 236 6.44 6.39 -4.29
N SER A 237 7.28 7.43 -4.33
CA SER A 237 7.99 7.93 -3.14
C SER A 237 7.01 8.36 -2.04
N ASN A 238 5.95 9.06 -2.42
CA ASN A 238 4.89 9.50 -1.51
C ASN A 238 4.04 8.32 -1.02
N VAL A 239 3.75 7.32 -1.85
CA VAL A 239 3.12 6.06 -1.42
C VAL A 239 3.95 5.37 -0.35
N ILE A 240 5.26 5.19 -0.58
CA ILE A 240 6.16 4.55 0.39
C ILE A 240 6.18 5.35 1.69
N ARG A 241 6.22 6.69 1.63
CA ARG A 241 6.12 7.54 2.82
C ARG A 241 4.77 7.41 3.53
N MET A 242 3.65 7.31 2.81
CA MET A 242 2.33 7.04 3.41
C MET A 242 2.30 5.69 4.11
N TRP A 243 2.91 4.67 3.51
CA TRP A 243 2.92 3.32 4.05
C TRP A 243 3.77 3.19 5.32
N ASP A 244 4.81 4.02 5.49
CA ASP A 244 5.50 4.13 6.80
C ASP A 244 4.49 4.40 7.94
N THR A 245 3.52 5.30 7.70
CA THR A 245 2.46 5.63 8.67
C THR A 245 1.39 4.55 8.72
N TYR A 246 0.97 3.99 7.58
CA TYR A 246 -0.09 2.97 7.57
C TYR A 246 0.32 1.74 8.36
N LEU A 247 1.56 1.28 8.16
CA LEU A 247 2.15 0.17 8.90
C LEU A 247 2.32 0.45 10.39
N SER A 248 2.46 1.73 10.77
CA SER A 248 2.59 2.15 12.17
C SER A 248 1.27 2.17 12.92
N GLU A 249 0.16 2.47 12.24
CA GLU A 249 -1.20 2.52 12.82
C GLU A 249 -1.80 1.13 13.08
N GLY A 250 -1.18 0.05 12.57
CA GLY A 250 -1.62 -1.34 12.78
C GLY A 250 -2.46 -1.92 11.63
N THR A 251 -3.03 -3.11 11.85
CA THR A 251 -3.67 -3.93 10.80
C THR A 251 -4.89 -3.27 10.16
N ASP A 252 -5.69 -2.54 10.93
CA ASP A 252 -6.91 -1.90 10.45
C ASP A 252 -6.65 -0.56 9.73
N SER A 253 -5.38 -0.17 9.61
CA SER A 253 -4.98 1.09 9.00
C SER A 253 -5.34 1.16 7.51
N PHE A 254 -5.11 0.06 6.77
CA PHE A 254 -5.37 -0.01 5.34
C PHE A 254 -6.86 0.01 4.96
N SER A 255 -7.78 -0.15 5.92
CA SER A 255 -9.22 -0.01 5.72
C SER A 255 -9.77 1.24 6.41
N CYS A 256 -9.67 1.32 7.73
CA CYS A 256 -10.28 2.39 8.52
C CYS A 256 -9.54 3.73 8.34
N PHE A 257 -8.23 3.75 8.60
CA PHE A 257 -7.44 4.98 8.48
C PHE A 257 -7.35 5.45 7.02
N HIS A 258 -7.24 4.53 6.07
CA HIS A 258 -7.22 4.84 4.65
C HIS A 258 -8.47 5.61 4.19
N THR A 259 -9.65 5.29 4.73
CA THR A 259 -10.89 6.05 4.42
C THR A 259 -10.76 7.52 4.84
N TYR A 260 -10.16 7.79 6.00
CA TYR A 260 -9.90 9.16 6.47
C TYR A 260 -8.82 9.87 5.66
N VAL A 261 -7.84 9.12 5.13
CA VAL A 261 -6.84 9.68 4.22
C VAL A 261 -7.47 10.05 2.88
N CYS A 262 -8.37 9.23 2.34
CA CYS A 262 -9.16 9.59 1.16
C CYS A 262 -10.02 10.84 1.40
N LEU A 263 -10.60 10.98 2.59
CA LEU A 263 -11.38 12.16 2.97
C LEU A 263 -10.53 13.43 3.03
N ALA A 264 -9.39 13.38 3.73
CA ALA A 264 -8.43 14.50 3.77
C ALA A 264 -7.93 14.85 2.36
N PHE A 265 -7.67 13.83 1.53
CA PHE A 265 -7.22 14.00 0.15
C PHE A 265 -8.28 14.70 -0.70
N LEU A 266 -9.56 14.32 -0.56
CA LEU A 266 -10.68 14.98 -1.23
C LEU A 266 -10.85 16.44 -0.75
N ASN A 267 -10.82 16.66 0.56
CA ASN A 267 -11.00 17.97 1.18
C ASN A 267 -9.92 18.98 0.79
N LYS A 268 -8.67 18.52 0.59
CA LYS A 268 -7.57 19.37 0.09
C LYS A 268 -7.95 20.12 -1.19
N TRP A 269 -8.80 19.51 -2.02
CA TRP A 269 -9.24 20.05 -3.31
C TRP A 269 -10.65 20.64 -3.28
N SER A 270 -11.32 20.68 -2.11
CA SER A 270 -12.72 21.10 -1.97
C SER A 270 -13.03 22.43 -2.67
N LYS A 271 -12.19 23.46 -2.42
CA LYS A 271 -12.38 24.80 -3.02
C LYS A 271 -12.34 24.77 -4.55
N GLN A 272 -11.49 23.93 -5.14
CA GLN A 272 -11.38 23.80 -6.58
C GLN A 272 -12.54 22.99 -7.14
N LEU A 273 -12.87 21.84 -6.52
CA LEU A 273 -13.93 20.94 -6.95
C LEU A 273 -15.30 21.62 -7.00
N LYS A 274 -15.60 22.51 -6.03
CA LYS A 274 -16.84 23.30 -5.98
C LYS A 274 -17.04 24.26 -7.17
N LEU A 275 -15.99 24.48 -7.97
CA LEU A 275 -16.04 25.34 -9.16
C LEU A 275 -16.15 24.55 -10.47
N LEU A 276 -16.03 23.22 -10.41
CA LEU A 276 -15.99 22.34 -11.58
C LEU A 276 -17.36 21.71 -11.84
N ASP A 277 -17.63 21.37 -13.10
CA ASP A 277 -18.78 20.58 -13.50
C ASP A 277 -18.50 19.07 -13.39
N PHE A 278 -19.49 18.23 -13.71
CA PHE A 278 -19.35 16.77 -13.70
C PHE A 278 -18.08 16.26 -14.39
N GLN A 279 -17.83 16.70 -15.63
CA GLN A 279 -16.73 16.17 -16.44
C GLN A 279 -15.39 16.57 -15.83
N ASP A 280 -15.25 17.84 -15.46
CA ASP A 280 -14.02 18.36 -14.90
C ASP A 280 -13.73 17.78 -13.50
N ILE A 281 -14.76 17.52 -12.68
CA ILE A 281 -14.61 16.84 -11.39
C ILE A 281 -14.02 15.44 -11.60
N ILE A 282 -14.59 14.64 -12.50
CA ILE A 282 -14.13 13.26 -12.72
C ILE A 282 -12.70 13.26 -13.26
N MET A 283 -12.40 14.11 -14.24
CA MET A 283 -11.05 14.23 -14.78
C MET A 283 -10.04 14.66 -13.71
N PHE A 284 -10.40 15.63 -12.87
CA PHE A 284 -9.54 16.12 -11.80
C PHE A 284 -9.29 15.03 -10.74
N LEU A 285 -10.33 14.35 -10.25
CA LEU A 285 -10.20 13.32 -9.22
C LEU A 285 -9.49 12.05 -9.71
N GLN A 286 -9.42 11.84 -11.02
CA GLN A 286 -8.67 10.76 -11.65
C GLN A 286 -7.23 11.14 -12.05
N ALA A 287 -6.86 12.42 -11.99
CA ALA A 287 -5.49 12.86 -12.17
C ALA A 287 -5.17 14.11 -11.32
N PRO A 288 -5.24 14.02 -9.98
CA PRO A 288 -4.98 15.18 -9.13
C PRO A 288 -3.52 15.66 -9.29
N PRO A 289 -3.24 16.97 -9.10
CA PRO A 289 -1.91 17.53 -9.31
C PRO A 289 -0.98 17.25 -8.13
N THR A 290 -0.49 16.01 -8.03
CA THR A 290 0.34 15.52 -6.92
C THR A 290 1.79 15.25 -7.32
N GLN A 291 2.18 15.54 -8.56
CA GLN A 291 3.51 15.21 -9.09
C GLN A 291 4.64 16.00 -8.43
N SER A 292 4.32 17.13 -7.80
CA SER A 292 5.27 17.96 -7.04
C SER A 292 5.20 17.74 -5.53
N TRP A 293 4.42 16.76 -5.06
CA TRP A 293 4.29 16.53 -3.62
C TRP A 293 5.61 16.04 -3.03
N SER A 294 5.93 16.62 -1.88
CA SER A 294 7.04 16.26 -1.03
C SER A 294 6.60 15.43 0.19
N ASP A 295 7.56 14.94 0.96
CA ASP A 295 7.30 14.30 2.25
C ASP A 295 6.46 15.19 3.20
N SER A 296 6.61 16.53 3.11
CA SER A 296 5.84 17.47 3.92
C SER A 296 4.37 17.54 3.51
N ASP A 297 4.06 17.41 2.22
CA ASP A 297 2.67 17.34 1.74
C ASP A 297 1.99 16.06 2.21
N VAL A 298 2.71 14.94 2.18
CA VAL A 298 2.25 13.65 2.71
C VAL A 298 2.04 13.73 4.23
N GLU A 299 2.97 14.34 4.98
CA GLU A 299 2.85 14.52 6.42
C GLU A 299 1.63 15.37 6.80
N LEU A 300 1.37 16.45 6.06
CA LEU A 300 0.19 17.29 6.28
C LEU A 300 -1.10 16.49 6.01
N LEU A 301 -1.16 15.76 4.89
CA LEU A 301 -2.31 14.91 4.55
C LEU A 301 -2.60 13.87 5.64
N LEU A 302 -1.57 13.17 6.11
CA LEU A 302 -1.72 12.12 7.14
C LEU A 302 -2.11 12.72 8.49
N SER A 303 -1.58 13.90 8.83
CA SER A 303 -1.95 14.62 10.05
C SER A 303 -3.41 15.06 10.03
N GLU A 304 -3.88 15.61 8.91
CA GLU A 304 -5.29 15.95 8.73
C GLU A 304 -6.19 14.72 8.82
N ALA A 305 -5.82 13.63 8.15
CA ALA A 305 -6.54 12.36 8.21
C ALA A 305 -6.63 11.81 9.64
N TYR A 306 -5.55 11.91 10.42
CA TYR A 306 -5.53 11.47 11.81
C TYR A 306 -6.43 12.34 12.69
N LEU A 307 -6.43 13.65 12.50
CA LEU A 307 -7.36 14.55 13.18
C LEU A 307 -8.81 14.18 12.85
N LEU A 308 -9.15 14.02 11.56
CA LEU A 308 -10.50 13.61 11.12
C LEU A 308 -10.92 12.27 11.73
N LYS A 309 -10.02 11.29 11.79
CA LYS A 309 -10.25 10.01 12.47
C LYS A 309 -10.56 10.22 13.95
N THR A 310 -9.73 10.96 14.68
CA THR A 310 -9.93 11.19 16.12
C THR A 310 -11.22 11.95 16.45
N VAL A 311 -11.65 12.87 15.58
CA VAL A 311 -12.91 13.61 15.77
C VAL A 311 -14.11 12.70 15.51
N TRP A 312 -14.09 11.92 14.43
CA TRP A 312 -15.29 11.23 13.95
C TRP A 312 -15.41 9.75 14.34
N ASP A 313 -14.34 9.06 14.69
CA ASP A 313 -14.44 7.74 15.34
C ASP A 313 -14.87 7.89 16.81
N ASN A 314 -14.30 8.85 17.56
CA ASN A 314 -14.66 9.04 18.97
C ASN A 314 -16.07 9.60 19.16
N ALA A 315 -16.60 10.33 18.18
CA ALA A 315 -18.00 10.76 18.18
C ALA A 315 -18.99 9.58 18.10
N GLN A 316 -18.60 8.43 17.54
CA GLN A 316 -19.44 7.23 17.51
C GLN A 316 -19.45 6.49 18.86
N SER A 317 -18.36 6.52 19.63
CA SER A 317 -18.28 5.87 20.95
C SER A 317 -19.05 6.60 22.07
N HIS A 318 -19.47 7.85 21.85
CA HIS A 318 -20.28 8.61 22.82
C HIS A 318 -21.80 8.53 22.56
N ILE A 319 -22.23 7.83 21.50
CA ILE A 319 -23.64 7.69 21.11
C ILE A 319 -24.10 6.22 21.13
N SER A 320 -23.20 5.27 21.42
CA SER A 320 -23.50 3.84 21.59
C SER A 320 -23.87 3.47 23.03
#